data_AF-A0A3Q9L0J8-F1
#
_entry.id   AF-A0A3Q9L0J8-F1
#
_cell.length_a   1.000
_cell.length_b   1.000
_cell.length_c   1.000
_cell.angle_alpha   90.00
_cell.angle_beta   90.00
_cell.angle_gamma   90.00
#
_symmetry.space_group_name_H-M   'P 1'
#
loop_
_entity.id
_entity.type
_entity.pdbx_description
1 polymer ?
#
loop_
_entity_poly.entity_id
_entity_poly.type
_entity_poly.pdbx_seq_one_letter_code
_entity_poly.pdbx_strand_id
1 'polypeptide(L)'
;MSETQHPTPNSAPGSHCSSCGARYGEGVSGWPRTCPACQTVAYRNPLPVAIALQPVYDTEGTALVVITRTVAPALGGIALPGGFVDDREDWRHTVVRELAEETGIDAAVRDVRLVDAMSAPDGHLLLFGLLPERSVDTLPESVATDETEGWHLLRRPEELGFPLHTIAAHAWFEGRY
;
A
#
# COMPACT_ATOMS: atom_id res chain seq x y z
N MET A 1 -28.92 18.74 -22.86
CA MET A 1 -29.62 17.63 -22.18
C MET A 1 -28.54 16.63 -21.79
N SER A 2 -28.07 16.47 -20.56
CA SER A 2 -28.44 17.03 -19.26
C SER A 2 -27.14 16.98 -18.44
N GLU A 3 -26.71 18.09 -17.84
CA GLU A 3 -25.60 18.07 -16.88
C GLU A 3 -26.03 17.21 -15.69
N THR A 4 -25.30 16.11 -15.46
CA THR A 4 -25.52 15.25 -14.31
C THR A 4 -25.03 16.01 -13.07
N GLN A 5 -25.92 16.78 -12.45
CA GLN A 5 -25.67 17.41 -11.15
C GLN A 5 -25.37 16.31 -10.13
N HIS A 6 -24.11 16.18 -9.76
CA HIS A 6 -23.73 15.36 -8.63
C HIS A 6 -24.23 16.07 -7.37
N PRO A 7 -25.12 15.46 -6.58
CA PRO A 7 -25.65 16.09 -5.37
C PRO A 7 -24.49 16.41 -4.44
N THR A 8 -24.39 17.66 -4.01
CA THR A 8 -23.40 18.08 -3.03
C THR A 8 -23.68 17.32 -1.74
N PRO A 9 -22.75 16.49 -1.24
CA PRO A 9 -23.01 15.74 -0.02
C PRO A 9 -23.27 16.72 1.12
N ASN A 10 -24.42 16.58 1.78
CA ASN A 10 -24.84 17.46 2.90
C ASN A 10 -24.05 17.19 4.21
N SER A 11 -22.94 16.47 4.10
CA SER A 11 -22.11 16.03 5.20
C SER A 11 -20.64 16.15 4.80
N ALA A 12 -19.85 16.85 5.62
CA ALA A 12 -18.41 16.97 5.45
C ALA A 12 -17.69 15.91 6.32
N PRO A 13 -16.74 15.12 5.79
CA PRO A 13 -15.96 14.17 6.58
C PRO A 13 -15.27 14.84 7.77
N GLY A 14 -15.40 14.23 8.94
CA GLY A 14 -14.86 14.80 10.18
C GLY A 14 -15.57 16.07 10.65
N SER A 15 -16.80 16.37 10.21
CA SER A 15 -17.57 17.50 10.78
C SER A 15 -18.04 17.27 12.22
N HIS A 16 -18.06 16.02 12.70
CA HIS A 16 -18.53 15.64 14.03
C HIS A 16 -17.49 14.79 14.78
N CYS A 17 -17.54 14.83 16.11
CA CYS A 17 -16.71 14.00 16.99
C CYS A 17 -17.14 12.54 16.88
N SER A 18 -16.20 11.64 16.59
CA SER A 18 -16.45 10.20 16.50
C SER A 18 -16.78 9.55 17.86
N SER A 19 -16.47 10.22 18.98
CA SER A 19 -16.72 9.69 20.32
C SER A 19 -18.10 10.05 20.88
N CYS A 20 -18.62 11.25 20.62
CA CYS A 20 -19.89 11.71 21.19
C CYS A 20 -20.91 12.25 20.17
N GLY A 21 -20.55 12.33 18.89
CA GLY A 21 -21.43 12.83 17.82
C GLY A 21 -21.59 14.34 17.76
N ALA A 22 -21.02 15.12 18.68
CA ALA A 22 -21.12 16.58 18.66
C ALA A 22 -20.42 17.18 17.43
N ARG A 23 -21.05 18.17 16.79
CA ARG A 23 -20.46 18.93 15.67
C ARG A 23 -19.24 19.73 16.17
N TYR A 24 -18.17 19.75 15.38
CA TYR A 24 -17.08 20.70 15.60
C TYR A 24 -17.58 22.10 15.23
N GLY A 25 -17.62 23.00 16.22
CA GLY A 25 -18.11 24.37 16.04
C GLY A 25 -17.18 25.23 15.17
N GLU A 26 -17.67 26.42 14.81
CA GLU A 26 -16.85 27.43 14.12
C GLU A 26 -15.64 27.79 14.99
N GLY A 27 -14.43 27.68 14.43
CA GLY A 27 -13.17 27.91 15.14
C GLY A 27 -12.40 26.64 15.51
N VAL A 28 -13.00 25.44 15.44
CA VAL A 28 -12.25 24.18 15.59
C VAL A 28 -11.85 23.66 14.21
N SER A 29 -10.64 24.02 13.78
CA SER A 29 -10.04 23.62 12.50
C SER A 29 -8.68 22.92 12.71
N GLY A 30 -8.18 22.26 11.67
CA GLY A 30 -6.89 21.56 11.73
C GLY A 30 -6.90 20.28 12.57
N TRP A 31 -5.71 19.71 12.75
CA TRP A 31 -5.45 18.49 13.51
C TRP A 31 -4.12 18.62 14.29
N PRO A 32 -3.99 17.98 15.47
CA PRO A 32 -5.08 17.36 16.23
C PRO A 32 -6.07 18.42 16.70
N ARG A 33 -7.29 17.99 17.03
CA ARG A 33 -8.35 18.89 17.51
C ARG A 33 -9.10 18.29 18.68
N THR A 34 -9.49 19.13 19.61
CA THR A 34 -10.22 18.72 20.83
C THR A 34 -11.71 18.98 20.66
N CYS A 35 -12.54 17.99 20.94
CA CYS A 35 -13.99 18.15 20.93
C CYS A 35 -14.42 19.11 22.06
N PRO A 36 -15.16 20.20 21.78
CA PRO A 36 -15.58 21.12 22.82
C PRO A 36 -16.61 20.51 23.79
N ALA A 37 -17.34 19.47 23.37
CA ALA A 37 -18.39 18.84 24.17
C ALA A 37 -17.85 17.78 25.15
N CYS A 38 -17.03 16.84 24.66
CA CYS A 38 -16.55 15.70 25.47
C CYS A 38 -15.04 15.72 25.74
N GLN A 39 -14.33 16.75 25.28
CA GLN A 39 -12.88 16.93 25.47
C GLN A 39 -12.00 15.83 24.84
N THR A 40 -12.56 14.92 24.04
CA THR A 40 -11.78 13.94 23.29
C THR A 40 -10.91 14.62 22.24
N VAL A 41 -9.63 14.28 22.21
CA VAL A 41 -8.69 14.71 21.16
C VAL A 41 -8.78 13.75 19.98
N ALA A 42 -9.08 14.29 18.81
CA ALA A 42 -9.08 13.55 17.56
C ALA A 42 -7.82 13.88 16.75
N TYR A 43 -7.18 12.84 16.23
CA TYR A 43 -6.00 12.94 15.38
C TYR A 43 -6.38 12.58 13.93
N ARG A 44 -5.61 13.11 12.97
CA ARG A 44 -5.61 12.62 11.59
C ARG A 44 -4.22 12.09 11.32
N ASN A 45 -4.10 10.78 11.33
CA ASN A 45 -2.84 10.08 11.12
C ASN A 45 -2.76 9.59 9.67
N PRO A 46 -1.55 9.38 9.13
CA PRO A 46 -1.40 8.68 7.86
C PRO A 46 -1.98 7.27 7.93
N LEU A 47 -2.50 6.79 6.81
CA LEU A 47 -2.91 5.39 6.67
C LEU A 47 -1.69 4.53 6.31
N PRO A 48 -1.33 3.53 7.12
CA PRO A 48 -0.21 2.64 6.84
C PRO A 48 -0.53 1.68 5.69
N VAL A 49 0.42 1.54 4.77
CA VAL A 49 0.41 0.60 3.64
C VAL A 49 1.72 -0.18 3.68
N ALA A 50 1.68 -1.51 3.55
CA ALA A 50 2.86 -2.34 3.54
C ALA A 50 3.08 -2.95 2.15
N ILE A 51 4.30 -2.83 1.63
CA ILE A 51 4.69 -3.21 0.27
C ILE A 51 5.77 -4.29 0.32
N ALA A 52 5.58 -5.36 -0.45
CA ALA A 52 6.53 -6.46 -0.57
C ALA A 52 7.55 -6.20 -1.70
N LEU A 53 8.83 -6.31 -1.38
CA LEU A 53 9.89 -6.54 -2.35
C LEU A 53 10.30 -8.01 -2.22
N GLN A 54 9.95 -8.81 -3.23
CA GLN A 54 10.36 -10.21 -3.33
C GLN A 54 11.38 -10.36 -4.46
N PRO A 55 12.69 -10.37 -4.16
CA PRO A 55 13.73 -10.67 -5.13
C PRO A 55 13.69 -12.13 -5.53
N VAL A 56 13.97 -12.39 -6.80
CA VAL A 56 14.07 -13.74 -7.34
C VAL A 56 15.21 -13.83 -8.34
N TYR A 57 15.70 -15.05 -8.58
CA TYR A 57 16.69 -15.30 -9.62
C TYR A 57 16.32 -16.48 -10.50
N ASP A 58 16.75 -16.39 -11.75
CA ASP A 58 16.71 -17.46 -12.75
C ASP A 58 18.01 -17.43 -13.59
N THR A 59 18.02 -18.11 -14.74
CA THR A 59 19.17 -18.16 -15.64
C THR A 59 19.48 -16.81 -16.32
N GLU A 60 18.56 -15.86 -16.35
CA GLU A 60 18.75 -14.51 -16.91
C GLU A 60 19.27 -13.51 -15.87
N GLY A 61 19.18 -13.84 -14.58
CA GLY A 61 19.71 -13.02 -13.48
C GLY A 61 18.68 -12.75 -12.40
N THR A 62 18.90 -11.69 -11.62
CA THR A 62 18.02 -11.27 -10.53
C THR A 62 16.90 -10.36 -11.04
N ALA A 63 15.73 -10.46 -10.43
CA ALA A 63 14.54 -9.68 -10.75
C ALA A 63 13.69 -9.43 -9.50
N LEU A 64 12.72 -8.52 -9.59
CA LEU A 64 11.66 -8.37 -8.58
C LEU A 64 10.35 -8.96 -9.09
N VAL A 65 9.61 -9.60 -8.20
CA VAL A 65 8.20 -9.94 -8.45
C VAL A 65 7.36 -8.66 -8.44
N VAL A 66 6.57 -8.48 -9.48
CA VAL A 66 5.57 -7.41 -9.64
C VAL A 66 4.25 -7.99 -10.11
N ILE A 67 3.16 -7.25 -9.94
CA ILE A 67 1.81 -7.60 -10.37
C ILE A 67 1.29 -6.64 -11.43
N THR A 68 0.29 -7.07 -12.20
CA THR A 68 -0.56 -6.16 -13.00
C THR A 68 -1.92 -6.02 -12.32
N ARG A 69 -2.32 -4.80 -11.99
CA ARG A 69 -3.53 -4.52 -11.19
C ARG A 69 -4.82 -4.62 -12.00
N THR A 70 -5.85 -5.26 -11.45
CA THR A 70 -7.21 -5.32 -12.04
C THR A 70 -8.23 -4.42 -11.31
N VAL A 71 -7.78 -3.69 -10.29
CA VAL A 71 -8.59 -2.76 -9.49
C VAL A 71 -7.97 -1.37 -9.40
N ALA A 72 -8.81 -0.34 -9.24
CA ALA A 72 -8.34 1.03 -9.00
C ALA A 72 -7.77 1.19 -7.58
N PRO A 73 -6.84 2.13 -7.34
CA PRO A 73 -6.17 3.01 -8.31
C PRO A 73 -5.18 2.26 -9.23
N ALA A 74 -4.68 2.94 -10.27
CA ALA A 74 -3.70 2.39 -11.22
C ALA A 74 -4.14 1.08 -11.92
N LEU A 75 -5.41 0.99 -12.32
CA LEU A 75 -5.96 -0.13 -13.09
C LEU A 75 -5.14 -0.39 -14.36
N GLY A 76 -4.71 -1.64 -14.57
CA GLY A 76 -3.85 -2.07 -15.67
C GLY A 76 -2.38 -1.68 -15.50
N GLY A 77 -2.01 -1.01 -14.41
CA GLY A 77 -0.64 -0.63 -14.10
C GLY A 77 0.14 -1.75 -13.41
N ILE A 78 1.46 -1.73 -13.58
CA ILE A 78 2.38 -2.63 -12.88
C ILE A 78 2.65 -2.08 -11.47
N ALA A 79 2.64 -2.92 -10.45
CA ALA A 79 2.96 -2.52 -9.08
C ALA A 79 3.76 -3.59 -8.34
N LEU A 80 4.53 -3.18 -7.34
CA LEU A 80 4.94 -4.08 -6.26
C LEU A 80 3.70 -4.56 -5.48
N PRO A 81 3.65 -5.83 -5.03
CA PRO A 81 2.55 -6.33 -4.23
C PRO A 81 2.43 -5.59 -2.89
N GLY A 82 1.21 -5.34 -2.42
CA GLY A 82 1.00 -4.67 -1.14
C GLY A 82 -0.33 -3.95 -0.98
N GLY A 83 -0.67 -3.67 0.27
CA GLY A 83 -1.96 -3.12 0.65
C GLY A 83 -1.97 -2.51 2.05
N PHE A 84 -3.18 -2.16 2.52
CA PHE A 84 -3.36 -1.48 3.80
C PHE A 84 -3.03 -2.39 4.97
N VAL A 85 -2.42 -1.83 6.01
CA VAL A 85 -2.22 -2.55 7.28
C VAL A 85 -3.55 -2.54 8.05
N ASP A 86 -4.03 -3.72 8.41
CA ASP A 86 -5.30 -3.87 9.14
C ASP A 86 -5.19 -3.41 10.62
N ASP A 87 -6.35 -3.18 11.24
CA ASP A 87 -6.41 -2.81 12.66
C ASP A 87 -5.73 -3.87 13.53
N ARG A 88 -4.74 -3.43 14.32
CA ARG A 88 -3.91 -4.27 15.20
C ARG A 88 -3.06 -5.32 14.47
N GLU A 89 -2.94 -5.24 13.14
CA GLU A 89 -2.01 -6.06 12.36
C GLU A 89 -0.59 -5.50 12.47
N ASP A 90 0.40 -6.39 12.62
CA ASP A 90 1.80 -5.98 12.48
C ASP A 90 2.11 -5.87 10.98
N TRP A 91 2.72 -4.77 10.55
CA TRP A 91 2.97 -4.48 9.14
C TRP A 91 3.74 -5.59 8.38
N ARG A 92 4.55 -6.42 9.06
CA ARG A 92 5.22 -7.56 8.42
C ARG A 92 4.25 -8.69 8.08
N HIS A 93 3.18 -8.85 8.85
CA HIS A 93 2.09 -9.76 8.50
C HIS A 93 1.36 -9.25 7.27
N THR A 94 1.10 -7.93 7.17
CA THR A 94 0.55 -7.30 5.97
C THR A 94 1.41 -7.58 4.73
N VAL A 95 2.74 -7.40 4.82
CA VAL A 95 3.65 -7.73 3.69
C VAL A 95 3.47 -9.16 3.20
N VAL A 96 3.40 -10.12 4.13
CA VAL A 96 3.25 -11.55 3.78
C VAL A 96 1.85 -11.86 3.26
N ARG A 97 0.82 -11.31 3.90
CA ARG A 97 -0.59 -11.51 3.53
C ARG A 97 -0.85 -10.99 2.12
N GLU A 98 -0.50 -9.74 1.86
CA GLU A 98 -0.72 -9.10 0.56
C GLU A 98 0.08 -9.79 -0.55
N LEU A 99 1.33 -10.19 -0.28
CA LEU A 99 2.11 -10.98 -1.23
C LEU A 99 1.38 -12.30 -1.57
N ALA A 100 0.87 -13.01 -0.56
CA ALA A 100 0.16 -14.27 -0.78
C ALA A 100 -1.17 -14.06 -1.52
N GLU A 101 -1.96 -13.04 -1.15
CA GLU A 101 -3.26 -12.73 -1.75
C GLU A 101 -3.12 -12.33 -3.24
N GLU A 102 -2.13 -11.51 -3.59
CA GLU A 102 -1.98 -10.97 -4.94
C GLU A 102 -1.14 -11.86 -5.88
N THR A 103 -0.33 -12.79 -5.34
CA THR A 103 0.63 -13.58 -6.13
C THR A 103 0.63 -15.08 -5.84
N GLY A 104 -0.01 -15.52 -4.75
CA GLY A 104 0.08 -16.89 -4.23
C GLY A 104 1.42 -17.22 -3.56
N ILE A 105 2.38 -16.30 -3.51
CA ILE A 105 3.71 -16.55 -2.97
C ILE A 105 3.69 -16.48 -1.44
N ASP A 106 3.94 -17.62 -0.79
CA ASP A 106 4.11 -17.68 0.65
C ASP A 106 5.49 -17.16 1.10
N ALA A 107 5.52 -16.52 2.27
CA ALA A 107 6.72 -16.06 2.96
C ALA A 107 6.56 -16.16 4.48
N ALA A 108 7.67 -16.18 5.22
CA ALA A 108 7.63 -16.14 6.68
C ALA A 108 7.81 -14.71 7.20
N VAL A 109 6.92 -14.28 8.10
CA VAL A 109 6.94 -12.93 8.70
C VAL A 109 8.29 -12.57 9.31
N ARG A 110 9.00 -13.55 9.87
CA ARG A 110 10.34 -13.37 10.48
C ARG A 110 11.43 -12.99 9.48
N ASP A 111 11.20 -13.24 8.19
CA ASP A 111 12.17 -12.98 7.13
C ASP A 111 11.97 -11.61 6.48
N VAL A 112 10.88 -10.90 6.81
CA VAL A 112 10.61 -9.54 6.33
C VAL A 112 11.53 -8.54 7.02
N ARG A 113 12.34 -7.81 6.25
CA ARG A 113 13.18 -6.71 6.73
C ARG A 113 12.69 -5.38 6.17
N LEU A 114 12.51 -4.38 7.04
CA LEU A 114 12.23 -3.01 6.61
C LEU A 114 13.42 -2.45 5.83
N VAL A 115 13.19 -1.99 4.61
CA VAL A 115 14.22 -1.35 3.78
C VAL A 115 13.97 0.13 3.53
N ASP A 116 12.71 0.57 3.59
CA ASP A 116 12.38 1.99 3.49
C ASP A 116 11.02 2.31 4.11
N ALA A 117 10.83 3.59 4.46
CA ALA A 117 9.58 4.14 4.94
C ALA A 117 9.35 5.51 4.28
N MET A 118 8.31 5.62 3.45
CA MET A 118 8.06 6.81 2.64
C MET A 118 6.65 7.37 2.90
N SER A 119 6.52 8.70 2.92
CA SER A 119 5.23 9.37 3.08
C SER A 119 4.71 9.83 1.73
N ALA A 120 3.49 9.41 1.38
CA ALA A 120 2.80 9.89 0.20
C ALA A 120 2.05 11.20 0.50
N PRO A 121 2.00 12.16 -0.44
CA PRO A 121 1.31 13.45 -0.23
C PRO A 121 -0.19 13.35 0.08
N ASP A 122 -0.82 12.23 -0.28
CA ASP A 122 -2.24 11.94 -0.08
C ASP A 122 -2.54 11.37 1.32
N GLY A 123 -1.54 11.25 2.19
CA GLY A 123 -1.71 10.84 3.59
C GLY A 123 -1.47 9.36 3.83
N HIS A 124 -0.77 8.65 2.95
CA HIS A 124 -0.30 7.29 3.21
C HIS A 124 1.13 7.26 3.76
N LEU A 125 1.42 6.28 4.62
CA LEU A 125 2.77 5.91 5.04
C LEU A 125 3.06 4.51 4.49
N LEU A 126 3.97 4.43 3.52
CA LEU A 126 4.37 3.16 2.90
C LEU A 126 5.57 2.59 3.66
N LEU A 127 5.46 1.31 4.04
CA LEU A 127 6.51 0.53 4.65
C LEU A 127 6.95 -0.54 3.65
N PHE A 128 8.20 -0.47 3.19
CA PHE A 128 8.74 -1.42 2.21
C PHE A 128 9.46 -2.56 2.93
N GLY A 129 8.92 -3.77 2.83
CA GLY A 129 9.48 -4.99 3.38
C GLY A 129 10.21 -5.80 2.31
N LEU A 130 11.52 -6.00 2.47
CA LEU A 130 12.32 -6.89 1.65
C LEU A 130 12.28 -8.31 2.20
N LEU A 131 12.02 -9.26 1.32
CA LEU A 131 12.07 -10.70 1.57
C LEU A 131 13.37 -11.31 1.06
N PRO A 132 13.75 -12.51 1.54
CA PRO A 132 14.91 -13.23 1.03
C PRO A 132 14.77 -13.53 -0.46
N GLU A 133 15.87 -13.40 -1.18
CA GLU A 133 15.97 -13.83 -2.57
C GLU A 133 15.76 -15.35 -2.69
N ARG A 134 15.02 -15.77 -3.74
CA ARG A 134 14.70 -17.19 -3.99
C ARG A 134 14.67 -17.51 -5.49
N SER A 135 14.84 -18.78 -5.83
CA SER A 135 14.75 -19.23 -7.23
C SER A 135 13.31 -19.11 -7.75
N VAL A 136 13.15 -18.64 -8.99
CA VAL A 136 11.84 -18.58 -9.68
C VAL A 136 11.18 -19.97 -9.74
N ASP A 137 11.96 -21.05 -9.84
CA ASP A 137 11.45 -22.42 -9.91
C ASP A 137 10.76 -22.90 -8.61
N THR A 138 10.91 -22.13 -7.53
CA THR A 138 10.27 -22.40 -6.23
C THR A 138 8.99 -21.58 -6.02
N LEU A 139 8.59 -20.75 -6.99
CA LEU A 139 7.37 -19.97 -6.93
C LEU A 139 6.18 -20.81 -7.41
N PRO A 140 4.97 -20.57 -6.88
CA PRO A 140 3.74 -21.08 -7.49
C PRO A 140 3.57 -20.54 -8.91
N GLU A 141 2.75 -21.18 -9.73
CA GLU A 141 2.40 -20.64 -11.04
C GLU A 141 1.76 -19.25 -10.90
N SER A 142 2.11 -18.35 -11.83
CA SER A 142 1.46 -17.04 -11.91
C SER A 142 0.06 -17.19 -12.50
N VAL A 143 -0.95 -16.91 -11.67
CA VAL A 143 -2.36 -16.98 -12.03
C VAL A 143 -3.07 -15.70 -11.62
N ALA A 144 -4.15 -15.36 -12.31
CA ALA A 144 -4.99 -14.23 -11.94
C ALA A 144 -5.63 -14.43 -10.56
N THR A 145 -5.78 -13.33 -9.83
CA THR A 145 -6.44 -13.25 -8.53
C THR A 145 -7.65 -12.33 -8.63
N ASP A 146 -8.32 -12.06 -7.50
CA ASP A 146 -9.40 -11.07 -7.45
C ASP A 146 -8.90 -9.64 -7.72
N GLU A 147 -7.59 -9.38 -7.55
CA GLU A 147 -7.00 -8.02 -7.61
C GLU A 147 -5.90 -7.86 -8.66
N THR A 148 -5.42 -8.96 -9.25
CA THR A 148 -4.29 -8.96 -10.19
C THR A 148 -4.50 -9.90 -11.37
N GLU A 149 -3.83 -9.62 -12.50
CA GLU A 149 -3.73 -10.55 -13.63
C GLU A 149 -2.69 -11.67 -13.39
N GLY A 150 -2.14 -11.75 -12.17
CA GLY A 150 -0.99 -12.55 -11.81
C GLY A 150 0.29 -11.73 -11.66
N TRP A 151 1.36 -12.41 -11.30
CA TRP A 151 2.69 -11.83 -11.10
C TRP A 151 3.62 -12.07 -12.30
N HIS A 152 4.59 -11.18 -12.49
CA HIS A 152 5.66 -11.29 -13.49
C HIS A 152 6.96 -10.67 -12.96
N LEU A 153 8.03 -10.77 -13.75
CA LEU A 153 9.37 -10.35 -13.35
C LEU A 153 9.72 -8.97 -13.89
N LEU A 154 9.98 -8.03 -12.99
CA LEU A 154 10.64 -6.77 -13.31
C LEU A 154 12.15 -7.01 -13.33
N ARG A 155 12.75 -6.98 -14.52
CA ARG A 155 14.19 -7.27 -14.72
C ARG A 155 15.09 -6.03 -14.77
N ARG A 156 14.50 -4.84 -14.88
CA ARG A 156 15.20 -3.56 -14.95
C ARG A 156 14.39 -2.49 -14.21
N PRO A 157 15.00 -1.37 -13.79
CA PRO A 157 14.23 -0.25 -13.25
C PRO A 157 13.28 0.29 -14.32
N GLU A 158 11.98 0.33 -14.00
CA GLU A 158 10.92 0.87 -14.83
C GLU A 158 9.95 1.69 -13.99
N GLU A 159 9.21 2.58 -14.65
CA GLU A 159 8.12 3.31 -14.00
C GLU A 159 6.97 2.35 -13.69
N LEU A 160 6.56 2.32 -12.42
CA LEU A 160 5.42 1.55 -11.92
C LEU A 160 4.19 2.45 -11.74
N GLY A 161 3.02 1.84 -11.60
CA GLY A 161 1.74 2.53 -11.44
C GLY A 161 1.63 3.44 -10.21
N PHE A 162 2.56 3.31 -9.25
CA PHE A 162 2.68 4.19 -8.10
C PHE A 162 4.08 4.81 -8.01
N PRO A 163 4.22 6.15 -7.85
CA PRO A 163 5.51 6.82 -7.81
C PRO A 163 6.46 6.29 -6.72
N LEU A 164 5.95 5.96 -5.53
CA LEU A 164 6.78 5.43 -4.45
C LEU A 164 7.22 3.98 -4.70
N HIS A 165 6.44 3.19 -5.47
CA HIS A 165 6.86 1.86 -5.90
C HIS A 165 8.02 1.98 -6.89
N THR A 166 7.96 2.94 -7.82
CA THR A 166 9.06 3.25 -8.74
C THR A 166 10.34 3.58 -7.97
N ILE A 167 10.27 4.46 -6.97
CA ILE A 167 11.43 4.84 -6.16
C ILE A 167 12.05 3.63 -5.45
N ALA A 168 11.22 2.79 -4.82
CA ALA A 168 11.69 1.60 -4.11
C ALA A 168 12.26 0.53 -5.06
N ALA A 169 11.64 0.29 -6.21
CA ALA A 169 12.15 -0.65 -7.21
C ALA A 169 13.51 -0.18 -7.77
N HIS A 170 13.63 1.10 -8.12
CA HIS A 170 14.90 1.69 -8.54
C HIS A 170 15.99 1.57 -7.46
N ALA A 171 15.65 1.84 -6.20
CA ALA A 171 16.55 1.70 -5.07
C ALA A 171 17.14 0.28 -4.94
N TRP A 172 16.28 -0.73 -5.13
CA TRP A 172 16.71 -2.12 -5.11
C TRP A 172 17.69 -2.42 -6.25
N PHE A 173 17.38 -2.01 -7.49
CA PHE A 173 18.27 -2.20 -8.63
C PHE A 173 19.61 -1.46 -8.51
N GLU A 174 19.63 -0.34 -7.75
CA GLU A 174 20.84 0.42 -7.42
C GLU A 174 21.68 -0.24 -6.31
N GLY A 175 21.20 -1.32 -5.69
CA GLY A 175 21.88 -2.00 -4.58
C GLY A 175 21.81 -1.24 -3.25
N ARG A 176 20.81 -0.35 -3.08
CA ARG A 176 20.64 0.40 -1.83
C ARG A 176 19.98 -0.39 -0.71
N TYR A 177 19.33 -1.51 -1.04
CA TYR A 177 18.60 -2.37 -0.10
C TYR A 177 19.27 -3.71 0.09
#